data_AF-A0A517MFR7-F1
#
_entry.id   AF-A0A517MFR7-F1
#
_cell.length_a   1.000
_cell.length_b   1.000
_cell.length_c   1.000
_cell.angle_alpha   90.00
_cell.angle_beta   90.00
_cell.angle_gamma   90.00
#
_symmetry.space_group_name_H-M   'P 1'
#
loop_
_entity.id
_entity.type
_entity.pdbx_description
1 polymer ?
#
loop_
_entity_poly.entity_id
_entity_poly.type
_entity_poly.pdbx_seq_one_letter_code
_entity_poly.pdbx_strand_id
1 'polypeptide(L)'
;MTSSSVPATKTISNDQPNSREQSSLHAGKPYDANLASGVEPPTQVSDSKYGRVARLVRQGEYTKAIDYLSALPKDPETSNAIAVCLLRDGQIDVALNRLRQLVTMPGSIVVRLNGNERHGRNFATALLMYGSPSGALDVLNDLRDQKDPRLCLLRQSINTWAKSLPFFRRLDWKVNRIEPQQCKIALDFEVGEFDFET
;
A
#
# COMPACT_ATOMS: atom_id res chain seq x y z
N MET A 1 -70.60 -20.41 21.59
CA MET A 1 -70.20 -21.20 22.78
C MET A 1 -68.67 -21.24 22.77
N THR A 2 -67.89 -20.75 23.73
CA THR A 2 -68.07 -20.08 25.02
C THR A 2 -66.65 -19.58 25.35
N SER A 3 -66.53 -18.33 25.82
CA SER A 3 -65.73 -17.86 26.97
C SER A 3 -64.28 -18.35 27.18
N SER A 4 -63.34 -17.61 27.77
CA SER A 4 -63.22 -16.23 28.25
C SER A 4 -61.82 -16.13 28.89
N SER A 5 -61.33 -14.91 29.03
CA SER A 5 -60.50 -14.41 30.15
C SER A 5 -58.97 -14.53 30.15
N VAL A 6 -58.38 -13.34 30.26
CA VAL A 6 -57.04 -12.93 30.74
C VAL A 6 -56.91 -13.22 32.26
N PRO A 7 -55.70 -13.22 32.89
CA PRO A 7 -55.14 -11.96 33.46
C PRO A 7 -53.59 -11.81 33.60
N ALA A 8 -53.18 -10.54 33.78
CA ALA A 8 -52.18 -9.96 34.70
C ALA A 8 -50.63 -10.16 34.58
N THR A 9 -49.98 -9.05 34.16
CA THR A 9 -48.87 -8.27 34.77
C THR A 9 -47.82 -8.91 35.71
N LYS A 10 -46.53 -8.65 35.41
CA LYS A 10 -45.49 -8.41 36.43
C LYS A 10 -44.43 -7.39 35.98
N THR A 11 -44.24 -6.42 36.85
CA THR A 11 -43.26 -5.32 36.89
C THR A 11 -41.85 -5.84 37.15
N ILE A 12 -40.83 -5.30 36.46
CA ILE A 12 -39.44 -5.31 36.93
C ILE A 12 -38.88 -3.89 36.82
N SER A 13 -38.51 -3.39 37.99
CA SER A 13 -37.78 -2.15 38.27
C SER A 13 -36.31 -2.30 37.86
N ASN A 14 -35.68 -1.23 37.39
CA ASN A 14 -34.24 -1.07 37.58
C ASN A 14 -33.89 0.42 37.69
N ASP A 15 -33.53 0.78 38.93
CA ASP A 15 -32.80 1.97 39.31
C ASP A 15 -31.39 1.97 38.70
N GLN A 16 -30.92 3.09 38.13
CA GLN A 16 -30.11 4.07 38.87
C GLN A 16 -29.56 5.17 37.94
N PRO A 17 -29.37 6.39 38.48
CA PRO A 17 -28.87 7.56 37.77
C PRO A 17 -27.35 7.70 37.90
N ASN A 18 -26.70 8.34 36.94
CA ASN A 18 -25.38 8.93 37.17
C ASN A 18 -25.34 10.36 36.60
N SER A 19 -25.54 11.31 37.52
CA SER A 19 -25.21 12.72 37.37
C SER A 19 -23.71 12.89 37.57
N ARG A 20 -23.01 13.50 36.62
CA ARG A 20 -21.86 14.33 36.96
C ARG A 20 -21.86 15.59 36.11
N GLU A 21 -21.92 16.68 36.85
CA GLU A 21 -22.04 18.06 36.44
C GLU A 21 -20.80 18.60 35.76
N GLN A 22 -21.05 19.68 35.04
CA GLN A 22 -20.11 20.51 34.31
C GLN A 22 -19.49 21.60 35.22
N SER A 23 -18.40 22.17 34.73
CA SER A 23 -18.04 23.61 34.79
C SER A 23 -17.35 24.20 36.03
N SER A 24 -16.10 24.63 35.83
CA SER A 24 -15.62 26.02 35.98
C SER A 24 -14.11 26.05 35.60
N LEU A 25 -13.68 26.78 34.56
CA LEU A 25 -13.43 28.22 34.38
C LEU A 25 -12.13 28.77 35.00
N HIS A 26 -11.32 29.34 34.09
CA HIS A 26 -10.29 30.39 34.21
C HIS A 26 -8.92 30.11 34.83
N ALA A 27 -7.88 30.18 33.99
CA ALA A 27 -6.93 31.30 34.02
C ALA A 27 -6.04 31.29 32.75
N GLY A 28 -6.05 32.41 32.02
CA GLY A 28 -5.26 32.60 30.80
C GLY A 28 -3.78 32.85 31.07
N LYS A 29 -2.96 32.54 30.07
CA LYS A 29 -1.63 33.14 29.87
C LYS A 29 -1.51 33.56 28.41
N PRO A 30 -1.00 34.77 28.13
CA PRO A 30 -0.86 35.28 26.77
C PRO A 30 0.27 34.54 26.04
N TYR A 31 -0.02 34.13 24.80
CA TYR A 31 0.95 33.59 23.86
C TYR A 31 1.45 34.75 23.02
N ASP A 32 2.72 35.12 23.21
CA ASP A 32 3.37 36.16 22.42
C ASP A 32 3.50 35.71 20.97
N ALA A 33 3.04 36.59 20.08
CA ALA A 33 3.24 36.52 18.66
C ALA A 33 4.74 36.69 18.34
N ASN A 34 5.36 35.67 17.79
CA ASN A 34 6.55 35.84 16.96
C ASN A 34 6.37 35.10 15.63
N LEU A 35 5.78 35.86 14.71
CA LEU A 35 5.74 35.61 13.29
C LEU A 35 7.10 36.04 12.72
N ALA A 36 7.98 35.08 12.47
CA ALA A 36 9.10 35.26 11.55
C ALA A 36 9.32 33.96 10.79
N SER A 37 8.88 34.00 9.54
CA SER A 37 9.02 32.98 8.51
C SER A 37 10.47 32.49 8.39
N GLY A 38 10.73 31.31 8.92
CA GLY A 38 11.79 30.43 8.43
C GLY A 38 11.18 29.43 7.47
N VAL A 39 10.92 29.85 6.23
CA VAL A 39 10.82 28.86 5.14
C VAL A 39 12.25 28.38 4.94
N GLU A 40 12.63 27.34 5.68
CA GLU A 40 13.84 26.62 5.36
C GLU A 40 13.65 26.06 3.94
N PRO A 41 14.57 26.34 2.99
CA PRO A 41 14.55 25.69 1.69
C PRO A 41 14.61 24.17 1.88
N PRO A 42 13.95 23.37 1.02
CA PRO A 42 13.93 21.93 1.18
C PRO A 42 15.37 21.41 1.31
N THR A 43 15.55 20.72 2.43
CA THR A 43 16.71 19.98 2.89
C THR A 43 17.65 19.59 1.76
N GLN A 44 18.90 20.02 1.91
CA GLN A 44 19.98 19.73 0.98
C GLN A 44 19.97 18.25 0.60
N VAL A 45 19.78 18.01 -0.70
CA VAL A 45 19.98 16.72 -1.34
C VAL A 45 21.43 16.36 -1.05
N SER A 46 21.66 15.51 -0.06
CA SER A 46 22.93 14.79 0.02
C SER A 46 23.19 14.23 -1.37
N ASP A 47 24.44 14.29 -1.85
CA ASP A 47 24.87 13.69 -3.12
C ASP A 47 24.74 12.17 -3.04
N SER A 48 23.49 11.72 -2.94
CA SER A 48 23.08 10.35 -3.03
C SER A 48 23.39 9.93 -4.46
N LYS A 49 23.98 8.76 -4.63
CA LYS A 49 24.18 8.12 -5.94
C LYS A 49 22.88 8.09 -6.78
N TYR A 50 21.71 8.27 -6.14
CA TYR A 50 20.39 8.35 -6.75
C TYR A 50 19.92 9.76 -7.14
N GLY A 51 20.64 10.84 -6.83
CA GLY A 51 20.23 12.20 -7.21
C GLY A 51 20.05 12.38 -8.73
N ARG A 52 20.94 11.78 -9.52
CA ARG A 52 20.81 11.72 -10.99
C ARG A 52 19.62 10.87 -11.44
N VAL A 53 19.38 9.74 -10.77
CA VAL A 53 18.25 8.84 -11.06
C VAL A 53 16.93 9.56 -10.81
N ALA A 54 16.78 10.21 -9.66
CA ALA A 54 15.60 11.00 -9.33
C ALA A 54 15.34 12.14 -10.34
N ARG A 55 16.38 12.75 -10.90
CA ARG A 55 16.21 13.73 -11.99
C ARG A 55 15.71 13.09 -13.29
N LEU A 56 16.30 11.97 -13.70
CA LEU A 56 15.88 11.25 -14.91
C LEU A 56 14.45 10.72 -14.81
N VAL A 57 14.10 10.13 -13.67
CA VAL A 57 12.75 9.63 -13.37
C VAL A 57 11.70 10.75 -13.45
N ARG A 58 11.99 11.93 -12.87
CA ARG A 58 11.09 13.11 -12.96
C ARG A 58 10.92 13.61 -14.40
N GLN A 59 11.88 13.35 -15.27
CA GLN A 59 11.83 13.70 -16.70
C GLN A 59 11.13 12.61 -17.54
N GLY A 60 10.71 11.49 -16.94
CA GLY A 60 10.17 10.34 -17.67
C GLY A 60 11.23 9.53 -18.43
N GLU A 61 12.52 9.79 -18.19
CA GLU A 61 13.64 9.21 -18.93
C GLU A 61 14.08 7.88 -18.31
N TYR A 62 13.16 6.91 -18.26
CA TYR A 62 13.35 5.65 -17.53
C TYR A 62 14.48 4.79 -18.11
N THR A 63 14.62 4.71 -19.44
CA THR A 63 15.71 3.96 -20.08
C THR A 63 17.08 4.52 -19.68
N LYS A 64 17.25 5.85 -19.70
CA LYS A 64 18.50 6.50 -19.26
C LYS A 64 18.77 6.28 -17.77
N ALA A 65 17.73 6.22 -16.95
CA ALA A 65 17.84 5.90 -15.54
C ALA A 65 18.32 4.44 -15.34
N ILE A 66 17.78 3.49 -16.10
CA ILE A 66 18.18 2.09 -16.09
C ILE A 66 19.65 1.93 -16.51
N ASP A 67 20.08 2.60 -17.59
CA ASP A 67 21.46 2.55 -18.06
C ASP A 67 22.43 3.07 -16.99
N TYR A 68 22.08 4.20 -16.37
CA TYR A 68 22.87 4.77 -15.29
C TYR A 68 22.95 3.85 -14.07
N LEU A 69 21.81 3.30 -13.62
CA LEU A 69 21.75 2.36 -12.50
C LEU A 69 22.51 1.07 -12.80
N SER A 70 22.53 0.60 -14.05
CA SER A 70 23.22 -0.62 -14.45
C SER A 70 24.74 -0.50 -14.39
N ALA A 71 25.27 0.73 -14.38
CA ALA A 71 26.69 1.02 -14.18
C ALA A 71 27.09 1.12 -12.69
N LEU A 72 26.12 1.17 -11.78
CA LEU A 72 26.38 1.21 -10.33
C LEU A 72 26.64 -0.19 -9.76
N PRO A 73 27.21 -0.29 -8.54
CA PRO A 73 27.33 -1.57 -7.84
C PRO A 73 25.99 -2.31 -7.73
N LYS A 74 26.03 -3.63 -7.91
CA LYS A 74 24.84 -4.48 -7.83
C LYS A 74 24.46 -4.71 -6.37
N ASP A 75 23.68 -3.78 -5.82
CA ASP A 75 23.03 -3.89 -4.52
C ASP A 75 21.50 -4.04 -4.66
N PRO A 76 20.79 -4.51 -3.61
CA PRO A 76 19.35 -4.69 -3.63
C PRO A 76 18.58 -3.39 -3.97
N GLU A 77 19.02 -2.25 -3.46
CA GLU A 77 18.38 -0.94 -3.68
C GLU A 77 18.50 -0.50 -5.14
N THR A 78 19.68 -0.66 -5.75
CA THR A 78 19.93 -0.40 -7.17
C THR A 78 19.08 -1.33 -8.04
N SER A 79 18.99 -2.60 -7.65
CA SER A 79 18.19 -3.60 -8.37
C SER A 79 16.68 -3.29 -8.30
N ASN A 80 16.20 -2.85 -7.13
CA ASN A 80 14.83 -2.39 -6.93
C ASN A 80 14.54 -1.13 -7.76
N ALA A 81 15.45 -0.14 -7.74
CA ALA A 81 15.31 1.07 -8.55
C ALA A 81 15.23 0.77 -10.06
N ILE A 82 16.06 -0.17 -10.56
CA ILE A 82 15.97 -0.63 -11.95
C ILE A 82 14.60 -1.25 -12.21
N ALA A 83 14.10 -2.10 -11.31
CA ALA A 83 12.80 -2.72 -11.48
C ALA A 83 11.64 -1.70 -11.50
N VAL A 84 11.67 -0.68 -10.64
CA VAL A 84 10.68 0.40 -10.67
C VAL A 84 10.73 1.17 -12.00
N CYS A 85 11.93 1.48 -12.50
CA CYS A 85 12.07 2.12 -13.81
C CYS A 85 11.50 1.23 -14.93
N LEU A 86 11.77 -0.08 -14.90
CA LEU A 86 11.22 -1.03 -15.88
C LEU A 86 9.69 -1.12 -15.80
N LEU A 87 9.09 -1.08 -14.60
CA LEU A 87 7.63 -1.05 -14.44
C LEU A 87 7.04 0.21 -15.07
N ARG A 88 7.64 1.37 -14.81
CA ARG A 88 7.19 2.66 -15.35
C ARG A 88 7.40 2.80 -16.85
N ASP A 89 8.40 2.11 -17.40
CA ASP A 89 8.66 1.98 -18.84
C ASP A 89 7.74 0.95 -19.52
N GLY A 90 6.93 0.21 -18.76
CA GLY A 90 6.00 -0.80 -19.28
C GLY A 90 6.65 -2.18 -19.55
N GLN A 91 7.91 -2.38 -19.17
CA GLN A 91 8.62 -3.67 -19.30
C GLN A 91 8.29 -4.61 -18.13
N ILE A 92 7.02 -4.99 -18.01
CA ILE A 92 6.47 -5.66 -16.83
C ILE A 92 7.11 -7.03 -16.57
N ASP A 93 7.31 -7.84 -17.60
CA ASP A 93 7.93 -9.17 -17.48
C ASP A 93 9.35 -9.11 -16.91
N VAL A 94 10.15 -8.16 -17.42
CA VAL A 94 11.54 -7.95 -17.01
C VAL A 94 11.59 -7.46 -15.57
N ALA A 95 10.72 -6.50 -15.22
CA ALA A 95 10.60 -5.99 -13.86
C ALA A 95 10.18 -7.08 -12.88
N LEU A 96 9.17 -7.89 -13.22
CA LEU A 96 8.67 -8.97 -12.38
C LEU A 96 9.75 -10.00 -12.10
N ASN A 97 10.52 -10.40 -13.11
CA ASN A 97 11.62 -11.34 -12.94
C ASN A 97 12.72 -10.78 -12.04
N ARG A 98 13.05 -9.49 -12.18
CA ARG A 98 14.04 -8.83 -11.33
C ARG A 98 13.58 -8.72 -9.88
N LEU A 99 12.33 -8.31 -9.65
CA LEU A 99 11.77 -8.21 -8.30
C LEU A 99 11.65 -9.58 -7.63
N ARG A 100 11.27 -10.62 -8.39
CA ARG A 100 11.26 -11.99 -7.88
C ARG A 100 12.62 -12.37 -7.32
N GLN A 101 13.70 -12.15 -8.07
CA GLN A 101 15.06 -12.45 -7.61
C GLN A 101 15.46 -11.69 -6.33
N LEU A 102 14.91 -10.49 -6.09
CA LEU A 102 15.17 -9.71 -4.88
C LEU A 102 14.42 -10.23 -3.66
N VAL A 103 13.17 -10.69 -3.85
CA VAL A 103 12.31 -11.10 -2.75
C VAL A 103 12.31 -12.61 -2.51
N THR A 104 12.93 -13.42 -3.38
CA THR A 104 13.07 -14.87 -3.17
C THR A 104 14.46 -15.22 -2.69
N MET A 105 14.57 -16.28 -1.88
CA MET A 105 15.88 -16.86 -1.59
C MET A 105 16.49 -17.49 -2.85
N PRO A 106 17.80 -17.35 -3.11
CA PRO A 106 18.47 -18.04 -4.20
C PRO A 106 18.19 -19.55 -4.15
N GLY A 107 17.76 -20.12 -5.29
CA GLY A 107 17.43 -21.55 -5.39
C GLY A 107 16.09 -21.95 -4.78
N SER A 108 15.26 -20.99 -4.37
CA SER A 108 13.93 -21.23 -3.80
C SER A 108 12.84 -20.51 -4.58
N ILE A 109 11.62 -21.04 -4.52
CA ILE A 109 10.39 -20.35 -4.95
C ILE A 109 9.70 -19.63 -3.80
N VAL A 110 10.22 -19.77 -2.57
CA VAL A 110 9.67 -19.15 -1.37
C VAL A 110 10.05 -17.67 -1.35
N VAL A 111 9.04 -16.81 -1.29
CA VAL A 111 9.20 -15.37 -1.05
C VAL A 111 9.67 -15.19 0.39
N ARG A 112 10.85 -14.57 0.55
CA ARG A 112 11.39 -14.14 1.83
C ARG A 112 11.73 -12.67 1.72
N LEU A 113 10.81 -11.85 2.21
CA LEU A 113 11.00 -10.41 2.33
C LEU A 113 12.13 -10.18 3.35
N ASN A 114 13.35 -9.92 2.86
CA ASN A 114 14.57 -9.77 3.65
C ASN A 114 14.60 -8.47 4.48
N GLY A 115 13.47 -8.06 5.04
CA GLY A 115 13.32 -6.86 5.86
C GLY A 115 12.98 -5.58 5.08
N ASN A 116 13.09 -5.56 3.74
CA ASN A 116 12.68 -4.42 2.94
C ASN A 116 11.27 -4.61 2.38
N GLU A 117 10.28 -4.10 3.10
CA GLU A 117 8.87 -4.19 2.71
C GLU A 117 8.56 -3.45 1.40
N ARG A 118 9.34 -2.42 1.06
CA ARG A 118 9.21 -1.66 -0.19
C ARG A 118 9.45 -2.57 -1.40
N HIS A 119 10.45 -3.45 -1.33
CA HIS A 119 10.72 -4.44 -2.39
C HIS A 119 9.54 -5.41 -2.55
N GLY A 120 8.92 -5.82 -1.46
CA GLY A 120 7.70 -6.64 -1.47
C GLY A 120 6.50 -5.95 -2.11
N ARG A 121 6.27 -4.68 -1.77
CA ARG A 121 5.20 -3.89 -2.40
C ARG A 121 5.45 -3.66 -3.88
N ASN A 122 6.69 -3.43 -4.29
CA ASN A 122 7.05 -3.34 -5.71
C ASN A 122 6.84 -4.66 -6.43
N PHE A 123 7.18 -5.80 -5.80
CA PHE A 123 6.91 -7.12 -6.36
C PHE A 123 5.40 -7.39 -6.50
N ALA A 124 4.60 -7.07 -5.48
CA ALA A 124 3.14 -7.14 -5.56
C ALA A 124 2.58 -6.23 -6.65
N THR A 125 3.12 -5.03 -6.81
CA THR A 125 2.76 -4.09 -7.89
C THR A 125 3.03 -4.72 -9.27
N ALA A 126 4.21 -5.33 -9.45
CA ALA A 126 4.55 -6.03 -10.68
C ALA A 126 3.59 -7.20 -10.98
N LEU A 127 3.23 -7.99 -9.96
CA LEU A 127 2.25 -9.07 -10.09
C LEU A 127 0.87 -8.55 -10.52
N LEU A 128 0.40 -7.42 -9.96
CA LEU A 128 -0.86 -6.81 -10.37
C LEU A 128 -0.84 -6.35 -11.83
N MET A 129 0.24 -5.73 -12.26
CA MET A 129 0.40 -5.27 -13.65
C MET A 129 0.53 -6.44 -14.63
N TYR A 130 1.16 -7.54 -14.19
CA TYR A 130 1.24 -8.78 -14.95
C TYR A 130 -0.12 -9.51 -15.03
N GLY A 131 -1.08 -9.15 -14.18
CA GLY A 131 -2.42 -9.73 -14.16
C GLY A 131 -2.59 -10.89 -13.17
N SER A 132 -1.79 -10.92 -12.10
CA SER A 132 -1.85 -11.92 -11.02
C SER A 132 -2.22 -11.32 -9.66
N PRO A 133 -3.49 -10.91 -9.43
CA PRO A 133 -3.94 -10.37 -8.15
C PRO A 133 -3.88 -11.33 -6.97
N SER A 134 -4.01 -12.65 -7.16
CA SER A 134 -3.86 -13.65 -6.10
C SER A 134 -2.43 -13.66 -5.58
N GLY A 135 -1.45 -13.79 -6.47
CA GLY A 135 -0.04 -13.74 -6.10
C GLY A 135 0.34 -12.41 -5.45
N ALA A 136 -0.22 -11.29 -5.95
CA ALA A 136 -0.03 -10.00 -5.30
C ALA A 136 -0.60 -9.97 -3.88
N LEU A 137 -1.82 -10.50 -3.66
CA LEU A 137 -2.41 -10.58 -2.32
C LEU A 137 -1.58 -11.45 -1.36
N ASP A 138 -1.04 -12.57 -1.83
CA ASP A 138 -0.21 -13.45 -1.01
C ASP A 138 1.03 -12.69 -0.52
N VAL A 139 1.74 -12.00 -1.43
CA VAL A 139 2.88 -11.15 -1.07
C VAL A 139 2.48 -10.04 -0.09
N LEU A 140 1.34 -9.37 -0.30
CA LEU A 140 0.89 -8.29 0.60
C LEU A 140 0.47 -8.80 1.98
N ASN A 141 0.01 -10.05 2.10
CA ASN A 141 -0.33 -10.66 3.37
C ASN A 141 0.91 -11.06 4.17
N ASP A 142 2.03 -11.31 3.49
CA ASP A 142 3.32 -11.65 4.11
C ASP A 142 4.11 -10.42 4.60
N LEU A 143 3.71 -9.20 4.21
CA LEU A 143 4.30 -7.96 4.73
C LEU A 143 3.91 -7.75 6.21
N ARG A 144 4.79 -7.14 7.00
CA ARG A 144 4.55 -6.92 8.44
C ARG A 144 3.74 -5.65 8.69
N ASP A 145 4.06 -4.56 8.00
CA ASP A 145 3.30 -3.31 8.14
C ASP A 145 2.03 -3.32 7.31
N GLN A 146 0.98 -3.87 7.90
CA GLN A 146 -0.35 -3.96 7.32
C GLN A 146 -1.08 -2.61 7.23
N LYS A 147 -0.54 -1.54 7.83
CA LYS A 147 -1.12 -0.18 7.83
C LYS A 147 -0.37 0.79 6.91
N ASP A 148 0.66 0.32 6.22
CA ASP A 148 1.37 1.11 5.22
C ASP A 148 0.38 1.68 4.18
N PRO A 149 0.39 3.00 3.92
CA PRO A 149 -0.56 3.62 2.99
C PRO A 149 -0.49 3.02 1.59
N ARG A 150 0.70 2.61 1.14
CA ARG A 150 0.89 2.07 -0.20
C ARG A 150 0.36 0.65 -0.32
N LEU A 151 0.58 -0.17 0.70
CA LEU A 151 -0.07 -1.47 0.84
C LEU A 151 -1.61 -1.33 0.79
N CYS A 152 -2.16 -0.37 1.51
CA CYS A 152 -3.60 -0.10 1.51
C CYS A 152 -4.12 0.26 0.11
N LEU A 153 -3.40 1.10 -0.64
CA LEU A 153 -3.76 1.46 -2.02
C LEU A 153 -3.72 0.26 -2.98
N LEU A 154 -2.73 -0.62 -2.84
CA LEU A 154 -2.65 -1.86 -3.62
C LEU A 154 -3.86 -2.76 -3.34
N ARG A 155 -4.20 -2.96 -2.06
CA ARG A 155 -5.40 -3.74 -1.68
C ARG A 155 -6.69 -3.09 -2.15
N GLN A 156 -6.78 -1.77 -2.08
CA GLN A 156 -7.93 -1.02 -2.58
C GLN A 156 -8.09 -1.23 -4.08
N SER A 157 -7.01 -1.17 -4.85
CA SER A 157 -7.02 -1.41 -6.30
C SER A 157 -7.56 -2.81 -6.63
N ILE A 158 -7.09 -3.83 -5.92
CA ILE A 158 -7.58 -5.21 -6.06
C ILE A 158 -9.07 -5.31 -5.69
N ASN A 159 -9.50 -4.65 -4.62
CA ASN A 159 -10.90 -4.65 -4.20
C ASN A 159 -11.82 -3.93 -5.20
N THR A 160 -11.39 -2.81 -5.76
CA THR A 160 -12.11 -2.09 -6.80
C THR A 160 -12.25 -2.95 -8.05
N TRP A 161 -11.16 -3.59 -8.48
CA TRP A 161 -11.20 -4.56 -9.57
C TRP A 161 -12.13 -5.75 -9.28
N ALA A 162 -12.06 -6.35 -8.09
CA ALA A 162 -12.95 -7.45 -7.72
C ALA A 162 -14.43 -7.04 -7.74
N LYS A 163 -14.73 -5.77 -7.41
CA LYS A 163 -16.06 -5.17 -7.51
C LYS A 163 -16.50 -4.86 -8.93
N SER A 164 -15.60 -4.76 -9.91
CA SER A 164 -15.97 -4.64 -11.32
C SER A 164 -16.28 -6.01 -11.97
N LEU A 165 -15.95 -7.12 -11.32
CA LEU A 165 -16.24 -8.46 -11.84
C LEU A 165 -17.76 -8.77 -11.81
N PRO A 166 -18.28 -9.51 -12.82
CA PRO A 166 -19.62 -10.09 -12.77
C PRO A 166 -19.83 -10.92 -11.51
N PHE A 167 -21.07 -10.97 -11.01
CA PHE A 167 -21.40 -11.61 -9.73
C PHE A 167 -20.79 -13.01 -9.56
N PHE A 168 -20.96 -13.89 -10.55
CA PHE A 168 -20.41 -15.24 -10.52
C PHE A 168 -18.89 -15.27 -10.48
N ARG A 169 -18.22 -14.39 -11.24
CA ARG A 169 -16.75 -14.28 -11.24
C ARG A 169 -16.23 -13.71 -9.93
N ARG A 170 -16.96 -12.78 -9.33
CA ARG A 170 -16.63 -12.26 -7.99
C ARG A 170 -16.73 -13.35 -6.92
N LEU A 171 -17.75 -14.20 -6.99
CA LEU A 171 -17.90 -15.33 -6.08
C LEU A 171 -16.76 -16.35 -6.28
N ASP A 172 -16.49 -16.72 -7.53
CA ASP A 172 -15.40 -17.63 -7.90
C ASP A 172 -14.02 -17.11 -7.45
N TRP A 173 -13.75 -15.83 -7.67
CA TRP A 173 -12.56 -15.14 -7.13
C TRP A 173 -12.50 -15.19 -5.60
N LYS A 174 -13.62 -14.93 -4.91
CA LYS A 174 -13.65 -14.86 -3.45
C LYS A 174 -13.45 -16.23 -2.79
N VAL A 175 -13.97 -17.30 -3.40
CA VAL A 175 -13.92 -18.67 -2.85
C VAL A 175 -12.70 -19.43 -3.34
N ASN A 176 -12.44 -19.41 -4.65
CA ASN A 176 -11.42 -20.25 -5.29
C ASN A 176 -10.15 -19.49 -5.67
N ARG A 177 -10.10 -18.15 -5.51
CA ARG A 177 -9.00 -17.28 -5.98
C ARG A 177 -8.74 -17.42 -7.49
N ILE A 178 -9.73 -17.88 -8.26
CA ILE A 178 -9.59 -18.04 -9.71
C ILE A 178 -9.61 -16.66 -10.37
N GLU A 179 -8.52 -16.36 -11.08
CA GLU A 179 -8.35 -15.12 -11.81
C GLU A 179 -8.97 -15.25 -13.21
N PRO A 180 -9.70 -14.23 -13.70
CA PRO A 180 -10.10 -14.14 -15.10
C PRO A 180 -8.88 -14.11 -16.02
N GLN A 181 -9.00 -14.72 -17.20
CA GLN A 181 -7.97 -14.61 -18.24
C GLN A 181 -7.79 -13.14 -18.63
N GLN A 182 -6.54 -12.69 -18.76
CA GLN A 182 -6.19 -11.30 -19.10
C GLN A 182 -6.67 -10.26 -18.06
N CYS A 183 -6.49 -10.55 -16.78
CA CYS A 183 -6.74 -9.60 -15.72
C CYS A 183 -5.89 -8.33 -15.91
N LYS A 184 -6.55 -7.17 -16.00
CA LYS A 184 -5.89 -5.85 -16.01
C LYS A 184 -6.42 -5.03 -14.84
N ILE A 185 -5.53 -4.72 -13.91
CA ILE A 185 -5.85 -3.88 -12.75
C ILE A 185 -5.28 -2.50 -13.03
N ALA A 186 -6.17 -1.51 -13.14
CA ALA A 186 -5.76 -0.13 -13.24
C ALA A 186 -5.20 0.33 -11.89
N LEU A 187 -3.96 0.81 -11.89
CA LEU A 187 -3.36 1.49 -10.76
C LEU A 187 -3.51 2.99 -11.00
N ASP A 188 -4.24 3.68 -10.12
CA ASP A 188 -4.53 5.11 -10.18
C ASP A 188 -3.45 5.96 -9.51
N PHE A 189 -2.27 5.37 -9.32
CA PHE A 189 -1.14 5.97 -8.63
C PHE A 189 0.18 5.61 -9.32
N GLU A 190 1.24 6.31 -8.92
CA GLU A 190 2.57 6.11 -9.50
C GLU A 190 3.14 4.71 -9.21
N VAL A 191 3.53 3.99 -10.25
CA VAL A 191 3.92 2.59 -10.12
C VAL A 191 5.27 2.45 -9.43
N GLY A 192 5.29 1.67 -8.35
CA GLY A 192 6.50 1.33 -7.59
C GLY A 192 7.10 2.49 -6.78
N GLU A 193 7.87 2.13 -5.76
CA GLU A 193 8.50 3.03 -4.79
C GLU A 193 10.03 2.88 -4.84
N PHE A 194 10.76 3.98 -4.86
CA PHE A 194 12.22 3.94 -4.78
C PHE A 194 12.70 3.99 -3.33
N ASP A 195 13.81 3.33 -2.99
CA ASP A 195 14.35 3.33 -1.62
C ASP A 195 14.85 4.73 -1.16
N PHE A 196 15.05 5.67 -2.09
CA PHE A 196 15.48 7.05 -1.81
C PHE A 196 14.33 8.06 -1.73
N GLU A 197 13.08 7.62 -1.87
CA GLU A 197 11.90 8.46 -1.63
C GLU A 197 11.51 8.34 -0.15
N THR A 198 11.79 9.41 0.62
CA THR A 198 11.34 9.61 2.00
C THR A 198 9.90 10.10 2.05
#